data_AF-A0A7Y1ZJ38-F1
#
_entry.id   AF-A0A7Y1ZJ38-F1
#
_cell.length_a   1.000
_cell.length_b   1.000
_cell.length_c   1.000
_cell.angle_alpha   90.00
_cell.angle_beta   90.00
_cell.angle_gamma   90.00
#
_symmetry.space_group_name_H-M   'P 1'
#
loop_
_entity.id
_entity.type
_entity.pdbx_description
1 polymer ?
#
loop_
_entity_poly.entity_id
_entity_poly.type
_entity_poly.pdbx_seq_one_letter_code
_entity_poly.pdbx_strand_id
1 'polypeptide(L)'
;DLPGPEPQFFFAPGHIQSRSKEIGATNLMQAMGMDYVAFRQNADAWLGVRRSYGPAAVEQVYQSVLCGGAAPDTGQIISLWPETR
;
A
#
# COMPACT_ATOMS: atom_id res chain seq x y z
N ASP A 1 -0.08 34.38 -2.21
CA ASP A 1 0.20 33.02 -2.70
C ASP A 1 1.67 32.85 -2.98
N LEU A 2 2.24 31.74 -2.51
CA LEU A 2 3.57 31.30 -2.93
C LEU A 2 3.39 30.30 -4.07
N PRO A 3 4.22 30.37 -5.14
CA PRO A 3 4.21 29.33 -6.14
C PRO A 3 4.53 27.99 -5.46
N GLY A 4 3.74 26.95 -5.77
CA GLY A 4 4.03 25.59 -5.31
C GLY A 4 5.37 25.08 -5.85
N PRO A 5 5.93 23.99 -5.29
CA PRO A 5 7.18 23.43 -5.77
C PRO A 5 7.07 22.99 -7.23
N GLU A 6 8.16 23.12 -7.98
CA GLU A 6 8.23 22.60 -9.35
C GLU A 6 8.10 21.06 -9.33
N PRO A 7 7.19 20.46 -10.12
CA PRO A 7 7.04 19.01 -10.18
C PRO A 7 8.34 18.35 -10.67
N GLN A 8 8.83 17.36 -9.91
CA GLN A 8 9.99 16.56 -10.31
C GLN A 8 9.55 15.14 -10.63
N PHE A 9 10.15 14.55 -11.68
CA PHE A 9 9.91 13.16 -12.02
C PHE A 9 10.55 12.23 -10.97
N PHE A 10 9.73 11.42 -10.31
CA PHE A 10 10.23 10.42 -9.36
C PHE A 10 10.47 9.09 -10.07
N PHE A 11 11.74 8.70 -10.19
CA PHE A 11 12.15 7.40 -10.71
C PHE A 11 12.84 6.58 -9.62
N ALA A 12 12.06 5.75 -8.91
CA ALA A 12 12.55 4.95 -7.78
C ALA A 12 13.87 4.21 -8.04
N PRO A 13 14.11 3.57 -9.21
CA PRO A 13 15.37 2.89 -9.47
C PRO A 13 16.60 3.82 -9.45
N GLY A 14 16.45 5.06 -9.93
CA GLY A 14 17.52 6.07 -9.88
C GLY A 14 17.89 6.46 -8.45
N HIS A 15 16.87 6.64 -7.58
CA HIS A 15 17.09 6.92 -6.16
C HIS A 15 17.77 5.74 -5.43
N ILE A 16 17.37 4.50 -5.73
CA ILE A 16 18.04 3.31 -5.18
C ILE A 16 19.52 3.29 -5.59
N GLN A 17 19.83 3.58 -6.86
CA GLN A 17 21.21 3.61 -7.35
C GLN A 17 22.04 4.71 -6.65
N SER A 18 21.53 5.95 -6.59
CA SER A 18 22.23 7.06 -5.93
C SER A 18 22.46 6.76 -4.46
N ARG A 19 21.41 6.31 -3.75
CA ARG A 19 21.52 6.01 -2.32
C ARG A 19 22.43 4.83 -2.04
N SER A 20 22.42 3.80 -2.89
CA SER A 20 23.35 2.67 -2.77
C SER A 20 24.81 3.10 -2.90
N LYS A 21 25.12 4.09 -3.75
CA LYS A 21 26.49 4.65 -3.87
C LYS A 21 26.88 5.44 -2.62
N GLU A 22 25.95 6.17 -2.02
CA GLU A 22 26.19 7.01 -0.83
C GLU A 22 26.41 6.19 0.45
N ILE A 23 25.55 5.20 0.71
CA ILE A 23 25.51 4.50 2.02
C ILE A 23 25.82 3.01 1.92
N GLY A 24 26.03 2.47 0.71
CA GLY A 24 26.22 1.05 0.45
C GLY A 24 24.89 0.31 0.26
N ALA A 25 24.85 -0.58 -0.74
CA ALA A 25 23.64 -1.32 -1.09
C ALA A 25 23.11 -2.18 0.07
N THR A 26 24.01 -2.87 0.80
CA THR A 26 23.61 -3.70 1.95
C THR A 26 22.97 -2.87 3.06
N ASN A 27 23.58 -1.74 3.42
CA ASN A 27 23.05 -0.85 4.47
C ASN A 27 21.70 -0.26 4.06
N LEU A 28 21.55 0.16 2.79
CA LEU A 28 20.28 0.64 2.26
C LEU A 28 19.18 -0.42 2.41
N MET A 29 19.43 -1.65 1.97
CA MET A 29 18.45 -2.73 2.04
C MET A 29 18.10 -3.11 3.48
N GLN A 30 19.09 -3.10 4.39
CA GLN A 30 18.86 -3.34 5.81
C GLN A 30 17.97 -2.27 6.45
N ALA A 31 18.29 -0.99 6.23
CA ALA A 31 17.49 0.13 6.73
C ALA A 31 16.06 0.09 6.18
N MET A 32 15.90 -0.10 4.87
CA MET A 32 14.58 -0.24 4.24
C MET A 32 13.78 -1.42 4.82
N GLY A 33 14.43 -2.56 5.08
CA GLY A 33 13.79 -3.71 5.69
C GLY A 33 13.31 -3.44 7.12
N MET A 34 14.13 -2.77 7.94
CA MET A 34 13.77 -2.37 9.30
C MET A 34 12.59 -1.40 9.31
N ASP A 35 12.66 -0.35 8.49
CA ASP A 35 11.59 0.65 8.37
C ASP A 35 10.30 0.00 7.87
N TYR A 36 10.40 -0.94 6.92
CA TYR A 36 9.24 -1.69 6.43
C TYR A 36 8.59 -2.52 7.54
N VAL A 37 9.36 -3.19 8.40
CA VAL A 37 8.81 -3.94 9.54
C VAL A 37 8.05 -3.02 10.48
N ALA A 38 8.64 -1.87 10.86
CA ALA A 38 7.99 -0.89 11.73
C ALA A 38 6.72 -0.30 11.09
N PHE A 39 6.79 0.05 9.80
CA PHE A 39 5.64 0.49 9.03
C PHE A 39 4.53 -0.56 9.00
N ARG A 40 4.86 -1.83 8.76
CA ARG A 40 3.87 -2.92 8.72
C ARG A 40 3.18 -3.12 10.06
N GLN A 41 3.92 -3.12 11.16
CA GLN A 41 3.36 -3.19 12.50
C GLN A 41 2.42 -2.02 12.79
N ASN A 42 2.78 -0.80 12.39
CA ASN A 42 1.91 0.36 12.53
C ASN A 42 0.65 0.24 11.66
N ALA A 43 0.79 -0.22 10.41
CA ALA A 43 -0.33 -0.43 9.51
C ALA A 43 -1.33 -1.45 10.07
N ASP A 44 -0.85 -2.55 10.68
CA ASP A 44 -1.72 -3.57 11.29
C ASP A 44 -2.55 -3.02 12.48
N ALA A 45 -2.14 -1.89 13.08
CA ALA A 45 -2.87 -1.28 14.19
C ALA A 45 -4.11 -0.47 13.76
N TRP A 46 -4.20 -0.06 12.49
CA TRP A 46 -5.32 0.76 12.00
C TRP A 46 -5.99 0.20 10.74
N LEU A 47 -5.28 -0.54 9.89
CA LEU A 47 -5.82 -1.10 8.66
C LEU A 47 -6.50 -2.45 8.93
N GLY A 48 -7.83 -2.47 8.89
CA GLY A 48 -8.63 -3.68 8.96
C GLY A 48 -8.71 -4.40 7.61
N VAL A 49 -8.41 -5.71 7.57
CA VAL A 49 -8.59 -6.51 6.35
C VAL A 49 -9.93 -7.24 6.40
N ARG A 50 -10.83 -6.92 5.46
CA ARG A 50 -12.10 -7.62 5.27
C ARG A 50 -12.01 -8.57 4.07
N ARG A 51 -12.39 -9.81 4.30
CA ARG A 51 -12.47 -10.84 3.26
C ARG A 51 -13.93 -11.08 2.88
N SER A 52 -14.22 -11.18 1.59
CA SER A 52 -15.56 -11.39 1.08
C SER A 52 -15.55 -12.36 -0.10
N TYR A 53 -16.56 -13.22 -0.17
CA TYR A 53 -16.58 -14.38 -1.05
C TYR A 53 -17.91 -14.49 -1.78
N GLY A 54 -17.83 -14.92 -3.04
CA GLY A 54 -18.99 -15.14 -3.90
C GLY A 54 -19.38 -13.91 -4.72
N PRO A 55 -20.11 -14.12 -5.84
CA PRO A 55 -20.39 -13.05 -6.81
C PRO A 55 -21.12 -11.84 -6.22
N ALA A 56 -22.11 -12.07 -5.35
CA ALA A 56 -22.88 -10.99 -4.73
C ALA A 56 -22.01 -10.10 -3.82
N ALA A 57 -21.07 -10.69 -3.08
CA ALA A 57 -20.20 -9.94 -2.19
C ALA A 57 -19.16 -9.12 -2.97
N VAL A 58 -18.67 -9.66 -4.10
CA VAL A 58 -17.79 -8.91 -5.02
C VAL A 58 -18.50 -7.69 -5.59
N GLU A 59 -19.73 -7.85 -6.08
CA GLU A 59 -20.52 -6.74 -6.62
C GLU A 59 -20.75 -5.65 -5.56
N GLN A 60 -21.16 -6.04 -4.35
CA GLN A 60 -21.40 -5.10 -3.26
C GLN A 60 -20.15 -4.29 -2.91
N VAL A 61 -18.99 -4.96 -2.74
CA VAL A 61 -17.73 -4.28 -2.40
C VAL A 61 -17.29 -3.37 -3.54
N TYR A 62 -17.39 -3.82 -4.79
CA TYR A 62 -17.05 -3.00 -5.95
C TYR A 62 -17.88 -1.71 -5.99
N GLN A 63 -19.20 -1.82 -5.84
CA GLN A 63 -20.08 -0.64 -5.84
C GLN A 63 -19.77 0.33 -4.70
N SER A 64 -19.45 -0.19 -3.50
CA SER A 64 -19.03 0.64 -2.36
C SER A 64 -17.75 1.42 -2.63
N VAL A 65 -16.76 0.82 -3.30
CA VAL A 65 -15.53 1.52 -3.69
C VAL A 65 -15.81 2.54 -4.79
N LEU A 66 -16.58 2.14 -5.82
CA LEU A 66 -16.90 2.98 -6.97
C LEU A 66 -17.62 4.27 -6.57
N CYS A 67 -18.52 4.22 -5.59
CA CYS A 67 -19.24 5.39 -5.10
C CYS A 67 -18.48 6.19 -4.03
N GLY A 68 -17.23 5.81 -3.71
CA GLY A 68 -16.43 6.47 -2.68
C GLY A 68 -16.90 6.20 -1.25
N GLY A 69 -17.72 5.17 -1.04
CA GLY A 69 -18.24 4.78 0.28
C GLY A 69 -17.34 3.81 1.05
N ALA A 70 -16.21 3.39 0.47
CA ALA A 70 -15.26 2.52 1.14
C ALA A 70 -14.53 3.26 2.26
N ALA A 71 -14.50 2.67 3.46
CA ALA A 71 -13.78 3.24 4.59
C ALA A 71 -12.26 3.21 4.33
N PRO A 72 -11.53 4.32 4.57
CA PRO A 72 -10.10 4.41 4.27
C PRO A 72 -9.23 3.51 5.16
N ASP A 73 -9.76 3.06 6.29
CA ASP A 73 -9.13 2.14 7.24
C ASP A 73 -9.39 0.66 6.91
N THR A 74 -10.05 0.35 5.79
CA THR A 74 -10.46 -1.01 5.44
C THR A 74 -9.88 -1.46 4.11
N GLY A 75 -8.97 -2.43 4.17
CA GLY A 75 -8.50 -3.19 3.02
C GLY A 75 -9.49 -4.29 2.64
N GLN A 76 -9.95 -4.31 1.39
CA GLN A 76 -10.88 -5.32 0.87
C GLN A 76 -10.13 -6.41 0.11
N ILE A 77 -10.30 -7.67 0.50
CA ILE A 77 -9.86 -8.84 -0.25
C ILE A 77 -11.11 -9.59 -0.70
N ILE A 78 -11.37 -9.62 -2.00
CA ILE A 78 -12.59 -10.19 -2.55
C ILE A 78 -12.29 -11.34 -3.50
N SER A 79 -13.14 -12.37 -3.47
CA SER A 79 -13.05 -13.54 -4.35
C SER A 79 -14.44 -13.85 -4.92
N LEU A 80 -14.50 -14.16 -6.22
CA LEU A 80 -15.72 -14.67 -6.85
C LEU A 80 -16.10 -16.08 -6.34
N TRP A 81 -15.14 -16.79 -5.75
CA TRP A 81 -15.28 -18.16 -5.31
C TRP A 81 -15.62 -18.23 -3.81
N PRO A 82 -16.25 -19.33 -3.34
CA PRO A 82 -16.44 -19.58 -1.91
C PRO A 82 -15.11 -19.58 -1.13
N GLU A 83 -15.18 -19.37 0.18
CA GLU A 83 -14.02 -19.51 1.05
C GLU A 83 -13.57 -20.98 1.08
N THR A 84 -12.40 -21.26 0.50
CA THR A 84 -11.73 -22.55 0.68
C THR A 84 -11.03 -22.52 2.02
N ARG A 85 -11.53 -23.29 3.00
CA ARG A 85 -10.80 -23.55 4.25
C ARG A 85 -9.63 -24.51 4.02
#